data_AF-A0A5C4VZC6-F1
#
_entry.id   AF-A0A5C4VZC6-F1
#
_cell.length_a   1.000
_cell.length_b   1.000
_cell.length_c   1.000
_cell.angle_alpha   90.00
_cell.angle_beta   90.00
_cell.angle_gamma   90.00
#
_symmetry.space_group_name_H-M   'P 1'
#
loop_
_entity.id
_entity.type
_entity.pdbx_description
1 polymer ?
#
loop_
_entity_poly.entity_id
_entity_poly.type
_entity_poly.pdbx_seq_one_letter_code
_entity_poly.pdbx_strand_id
1 'polypeptide(L)' 'MNASDLFDGPWYLRTYPGAAGSGASPALHYLRRGAGSGKDPGPDFDTRAYRRQHPELGSKDNPLVHHLRSRR' A
#
# COMPACT_ATOMS: atom_id res chain seq x y z
N MET A 1 -14.46 -9.36 4.75
CA MET A 1 -13.32 -8.43 4.81
C MET A 1 -13.47 -7.48 3.64
N ASN A 2 -13.84 -6.23 3.89
CA ASN A 2 -14.11 -5.28 2.82
C ASN A 2 -12.78 -4.72 2.30
N ALA A 3 -12.69 -4.39 1.01
CA ALA A 3 -11.50 -3.77 0.42
C ALA A 3 -11.08 -2.46 1.13
N SER A 4 -12.00 -1.84 1.87
CA SER A 4 -11.81 -0.67 2.71
C SER A 4 -10.95 -0.91 3.96
N ASP A 5 -10.73 -2.16 4.39
CA ASP A 5 -9.93 -2.47 5.59
C ASP A 5 -8.41 -2.47 5.30
N LEU A 6 -8.02 -2.73 4.04
CA LEU A 6 -6.61 -2.91 3.68
C LEU A 6 -5.85 -1.60 3.43
N PHE A 7 -6.58 -0.52 3.20
CA PHE A 7 -6.01 0.81 3.00
C PHE A 7 -6.71 1.81 3.91
N ASP A 8 -5.97 2.31 4.90
CA ASP A 8 -6.44 3.33 5.83
C ASP A 8 -5.69 4.63 5.54
N GLY A 9 -6.34 5.54 4.83
CA GLY A 9 -5.76 6.85 4.47
C GLY A 9 -5.35 7.70 5.68
N PRO A 10 -6.25 7.94 6.65
CA PRO A 10 -5.92 8.63 7.90
C PRO A 10 -4.74 8.00 8.66
N TRP A 11 -4.70 6.68 8.81
CA TRP A 11 -3.56 5.98 9.41
C TRP A 11 -2.30 6.17 8.58
N TYR A 12 -2.38 6.01 7.26
CA TYR A 12 -1.24 6.16 6.35
C TYR A 12 -0.61 7.55 6.42
N LEU A 13 -1.43 8.61 6.46
CA LEU A 13 -0.95 9.98 6.60
C LEU A 13 -0.33 10.26 7.97
N ARG A 14 -0.89 9.66 9.03
CA ARG A 14 -0.34 9.74 10.39
C ARG A 14 1.00 9.00 10.53
N THR A 15 1.12 7.84 9.89
CA THR A 15 2.35 7.02 9.88
C THR A 15 3.41 7.60 8.95
N TYR A 16 2.99 8.21 7.83
CA TYR A 16 3.88 8.80 6.82
C TYR A 16 3.54 10.27 6.58
N PRO A 17 3.94 11.19 7.48
CA PRO A 17 3.64 12.62 7.35
C PRO A 17 4.24 13.23 6.06
N GLY A 18 5.33 12.68 5.52
CA GLY A 18 5.87 13.07 4.22
C GLY A 18 4.93 12.79 3.02
N ALA A 19 3.99 11.85 3.17
CA ALA A 19 2.93 11.64 2.19
C ALA A 19 1.89 12.77 2.22
N ALA A 20 1.55 13.27 3.42
CA ALA A 20 0.61 14.38 3.61
C ALA A 20 1.12 15.67 2.96
N GLY A 21 2.42 15.97 3.12
CA GLY A 21 3.06 17.16 2.57
C GLY A 21 3.11 17.21 1.03
N SER A 22 2.82 16.10 0.33
CA SER A 22 2.81 16.08 -1.14
C SER A 22 1.47 16.54 -1.76
N GLY A 23 0.41 16.77 -0.97
CA GLY A 23 -0.92 17.17 -1.47
C GLY A 23 -1.63 16.12 -2.31
N ALA A 24 -1.00 14.97 -2.56
CA ALA A 24 -1.59 13.85 -3.28
C ALA A 24 -2.42 12.97 -2.34
N SER A 25 -3.50 12.37 -2.86
CA SER A 25 -4.28 11.38 -2.11
C SER A 25 -3.36 10.28 -1.56
N PRO A 26 -3.53 9.84 -0.29
CA PRO A 26 -2.63 8.89 0.33
C PRO A 26 -2.53 7.57 -0.44
N ALA A 27 -3.63 7.14 -1.08
CA ALA A 27 -3.64 5.98 -1.96
C ALA A 27 -2.72 6.18 -3.17
N LEU A 28 -2.77 7.34 -3.82
CA LEU A 28 -1.90 7.66 -4.95
C LEU A 28 -0.43 7.74 -4.51
N HIS A 29 -0.16 8.30 -3.33
CA HIS A 29 1.18 8.32 -2.77
C HIS A 29 1.72 6.90 -2.53
N TYR A 30 0.89 6.03 -1.97
CA TYR A 30 1.21 4.62 -1.80
C TYR A 30 1.47 3.93 -3.14
N LEU A 31 0.59 4.11 -4.13
CA LEU A 31 0.73 3.53 -5.46
C LEU A 31 2.03 3.92 -6.14
N ARG A 32 2.42 5.19 -6.06
CA ARG A 32 3.59 5.73 -6.78
C ARG A 32 4.91 5.52 -6.05
N ARG A 33 4.91 5.58 -4.71
CA ARG A 33 6.14 5.58 -3.89
C ARG A 33 6.08 4.59 -2.74
N GLY A 34 4.97 4.56 -2.01
CA GLY A 34 4.86 3.76 -0.79
C GLY A 34 5.09 2.27 -1.01
N ALA A 35 4.43 1.68 -2.00
CA ALA A 35 4.60 0.27 -2.33
C ALA A 35 6.05 -0.05 -2.68
N GLY A 36 6.70 0.74 -3.56
CA GLY A 36 8.11 0.55 -3.92
C GLY A 36 9.04 0.55 -2.70
N SER A 37 8.82 1.49 -1.77
CA SER A 37 9.57 1.57 -0.50
C SER A 37 9.17 0.53 0.55
N GLY A 38 8.21 -0.34 0.28
CA GLY A 38 7.68 -1.31 1.23
C GLY A 38 7.06 -0.64 2.46
N LYS A 39 6.38 0.50 2.25
CA LYS A 39 5.49 1.12 3.25
C LYS A 39 4.19 0.33 3.31
N ASP A 40 3.47 0.42 4.41
CA ASP A 40 2.22 -0.29 4.58
C ASP A 40 1.03 0.63 4.29
N PRO A 41 0.03 0.22 3.50
CA PRO A 41 -1.15 1.04 3.20
C PRO A 41 -2.11 1.18 4.39
N GLY A 42 -2.00 0.29 5.39
CA GLY A 42 -2.84 0.25 6.58
C GLY A 42 -2.33 -0.78 7.57
N PRO A 43 -2.89 -0.82 8.79
CA PRO A 43 -2.49 -1.76 9.83
C PRO A 43 -2.78 -3.23 9.46
N ASP A 44 -3.77 -3.48 8.60
CA ASP A 44 -4.20 -4.81 8.18
C ASP A 44 -3.48 -5.35 6.93
N PHE A 45 -2.47 -4.63 6.41
CA PHE A 45 -1.73 -5.07 5.23
C PHE A 45 -0.23 -4.79 5.35
N ASP A 46 0.55 -5.86 5.47
CA ASP A 46 2.02 -5.80 5.43
C ASP A 46 2.52 -5.97 4.00
N THR A 47 3.02 -4.87 3.44
CA THR A 47 3.49 -4.79 2.05
C THR A 47 4.76 -5.61 1.84
N ARG A 48 5.63 -5.68 2.84
CA ARG A 48 6.89 -6.41 2.75
C ARG A 48 6.62 -7.91 2.85
N ALA A 49 5.76 -8.33 3.78
CA ALA A 49 5.35 -9.73 3.91
C ALA A 49 4.63 -10.22 2.66
N TYR A 50 3.74 -9.41 2.09
CA TYR A 50 3.08 -9.75 0.84
C TYR A 50 4.09 -9.91 -0.30
N ARG A 51 5.03 -8.97 -0.47
CA ARG A 51 6.08 -9.07 -1.49
C ARG A 51 7.02 -10.26 -1.28
N ARG A 52 7.32 -10.64 -0.03
CA ARG A 52 8.11 -11.85 0.25
C ARG A 52 7.39 -13.13 -0.16
N GLN A 53 6.07 -13.18 0.01
CA GLN A 53 5.24 -14.31 -0.41
C GLN A 53 4.99 -14.34 -1.91
N HIS A 54 5.07 -13.17 -2.56
CA HIS A 54 4.86 -12.97 -3.99
C HIS A 54 6.14 -12.47 -4.67
N PRO A 55 7.19 -13.30 -4.79
CA PRO A 55 8.45 -12.93 -5.44
C PRO A 55 8.29 -12.62 -6.94
N GLU A 56 7.17 -12.99 -7.55
CA GLU A 56 6.79 -12.61 -8.92
C GLU A 56 6.52 -11.11 -9.08
N LEU A 57 6.23 -10.39 -7.98
CA LEU A 57 5.98 -8.95 -8.03
C LEU A 57 7.30 -8.20 -8.15
N GLY A 58 7.48 -7.54 -9.29
CA GLY A 58 8.60 -6.63 -9.50
C GLY A 58 8.48 -5.37 -8.65
N SER A 59 9.55 -4.57 -8.60
CA SER A 59 9.59 -3.30 -7.86
C SER A 59 8.53 -2.28 -8.32
N LYS A 60 7.96 -2.46 -9.52
CA LYS A 60 6.90 -1.63 -10.10
C LYS A 60 5.50 -2.15 -9.79
N ASP A 61 5.37 -3.41 -9.37
CA ASP A 61 4.10 -4.01 -9.07
C ASP A 61 3.62 -3.56 -7.70
N ASN A 62 2.33 -3.21 -7.63
CA ASN A 62 1.73 -2.75 -6.39
C ASN A 62 1.11 -3.92 -5.63
N PRO A 63 1.61 -4.26 -4.42
CA PRO A 63 1.11 -5.39 -3.64
C PRO A 63 -0.36 -5.31 -3.29
N LEU A 64 -0.85 -4.11 -2.95
CA LEU A 64 -2.26 -3.92 -2.59
C LEU A 64 -3.17 -4.10 -3.81
N VAL A 65 -2.78 -3.55 -4.96
CA VAL A 65 -3.56 -3.72 -6.20
C VAL A 65 -3.56 -5.17 -6.64
N HIS A 66 -2.41 -5.86 -6.56
CA HIS A 66 -2.33 -7.28 -6.87
C HIS A 66 -3.27 -8.08 -5.97
N HIS A 67 -3.22 -7.84 -4.67
CA HIS A 67 -4.10 -8.50 -3.70
C HIS A 67 -5.59 -8.25 -3.94
N LEU A 68 -5.98 -7.01 -4.26
CA LEU A 68 -7.36 -6.67 -4.61
C LEU A 68 -7.83 -7.35 -5.90
N ARG A 69 -6.92 -7.57 -6.87
CA ARG A 69 -7.23 -8.28 -8.11
C ARG A 69 -7.28 -9.79 -7.93
N SER A 70 -6.41 -10.35 -7.10
CA SER A 70 -6.30 -11.79 -6.83
C SER A 70 -7.39 -12.30 -5.87
N ARG A 71 -8.02 -11.42 -5.09
CA ARG A 71 -9.17 -11.75 -4.23
C ARG A 71 -10.53 -11.75 -4.96
N ARG A 72 -10.53 -11.89 -6.30
CA ARG A 72 -11.76 -11.94 -7.11
C ARG A 72 -12.16 -13.36 -7.45
#